data_AF-A0A560H8F9-F1
#
_entry.id   AF-A0A560H8F9-F1
#
_cell.length_a   1.000
_cell.length_b   1.000
_cell.length_c   1.000
_cell.angle_alpha   90.00
_cell.angle_beta   90.00
_cell.angle_gamma   90.00
#
_symmetry.space_group_name_H-M   'P 1'
#
loop_
_entity.id
_entity.type
_entity.pdbx_description
1 polymer ?
#
loop_
_entity_poly.entity_id
_entity_poly.type
_entity_poly.pdbx_seq_one_letter_code
_entity_poly.pdbx_strand_id
1 'polypeptide(L)'
;MSSLFSRLFGTPAPEPAIAVAPAPQPEAVTLPAPPPGGTQFPTALIEAFAAFQAAASQPEASLDRRRAMYTALKHLREAEAVARVTLARAAQGGAQGRAATGQHWAPQLQGLMAEMAVLQAGMAAELKGRRSRLQGLLHVTRERAQDVRGYYPARGRQVRVDSHQARHCVQLTA
;
A
#
# COMPACT_ATOMS: atom_id res chain seq x y z
N MET A 1 -19.69 -53.46 47.27
CA MET A 1 -19.03 -53.53 45.95
C MET A 1 -19.81 -52.66 44.99
N SER A 2 -19.14 -51.73 44.29
CA SER A 2 -19.59 -51.09 43.03
C SER A 2 -20.83 -50.19 43.14
N SER A 3 -20.97 -49.02 42.51
CA SER A 3 -20.14 -48.20 41.63
C SER A 3 -20.87 -46.86 41.45
N LEU A 4 -20.15 -45.75 41.63
CA LEU A 4 -20.60 -44.35 41.47
C LEU A 4 -20.65 -43.94 39.97
N PHE A 5 -21.37 -44.68 39.12
CA PHE A 5 -21.30 -44.50 37.65
C PHE A 5 -22.63 -44.59 36.89
N SER A 6 -23.76 -44.09 37.43
CA SER A 6 -25.04 -44.11 36.69
C SER A 6 -25.90 -42.86 36.79
N ARG A 7 -25.32 -41.69 37.08
CA ARG A 7 -26.04 -40.40 37.03
C ARG A 7 -25.46 -39.41 36.02
N LEU A 8 -24.75 -39.89 34.98
CA LEU A 8 -24.15 -39.05 33.94
C LEU A 8 -24.80 -39.15 32.55
N PHE A 9 -25.96 -39.80 32.42
CA PHE A 9 -26.69 -39.85 31.15
C PHE A 9 -28.14 -39.40 31.33
N GLY A 10 -28.30 -38.12 31.66
CA GLY A 10 -29.51 -37.37 31.36
C GLY A 10 -29.27 -36.60 30.07
N THR A 11 -29.94 -36.98 28.99
CA THR A 11 -29.91 -36.33 27.68
C THR A 11 -30.33 -34.85 27.78
N PRO A 12 -29.50 -33.87 27.39
CA PRO A 12 -30.01 -32.56 27.04
C PRO A 12 -30.49 -32.53 25.58
N ALA A 13 -31.56 -31.77 25.37
CA ALA A 13 -32.33 -31.57 24.16
C ALA A 13 -31.48 -31.18 22.92
N PRO A 14 -31.98 -31.39 21.68
CA PRO A 14 -31.27 -30.99 20.48
C PRO A 14 -30.99 -29.49 20.49
N GLU A 15 -29.70 -29.14 20.49
CA GLU A 15 -29.24 -27.77 20.28
C GLU A 15 -29.79 -27.26 18.94
N PRO A 16 -30.26 -26.00 18.86
CA PRO A 16 -30.60 -25.41 17.58
C PRO A 16 -29.31 -25.41 16.75
N ALA A 17 -29.36 -26.08 15.60
CA ALA A 17 -28.32 -25.98 14.60
C ALA A 17 -28.05 -24.50 14.35
N ILE A 18 -26.91 -24.01 14.86
CA ILE A 18 -26.37 -22.73 14.46
C ILE A 18 -26.02 -22.94 13.00
N ALA A 19 -26.95 -22.56 12.11
CA ALA A 19 -26.65 -22.33 10.73
C ALA A 19 -25.51 -21.31 10.74
N VAL A 20 -24.29 -21.77 10.47
CA VAL A 20 -23.19 -20.88 10.13
C VAL A 20 -23.67 -20.19 8.85
N ALA A 21 -24.23 -19.00 9.02
CA ALA A 21 -24.48 -18.11 7.92
C ALA A 21 -23.14 -17.99 7.19
N PRO A 22 -23.09 -18.28 5.88
CA PRO A 22 -21.86 -18.10 5.13
C PRO A 22 -21.39 -16.67 5.36
N ALA A 23 -20.13 -16.52 5.78
CA ALA A 23 -19.49 -15.23 5.94
C ALA A 23 -19.84 -14.35 4.72
N PRO A 24 -20.18 -13.06 4.92
CA PRO A 24 -20.53 -12.19 3.81
C PRO A 24 -19.40 -12.27 2.78
N GLN A 25 -19.71 -12.84 1.62
CA GLN A 25 -18.79 -12.81 0.49
C GLN A 25 -18.53 -11.33 0.21
N PRO A 26 -17.27 -10.94 -0.08
CA PRO A 26 -16.99 -9.58 -0.50
C PRO A 26 -17.91 -9.29 -1.68
N GLU A 27 -18.82 -8.32 -1.50
CA GLU A 27 -19.73 -7.90 -2.55
C GLU A 27 -18.88 -7.59 -3.77
N ALA A 28 -18.99 -8.43 -4.81
CA ALA A 28 -18.34 -8.18 -6.08
C ALA A 28 -18.79 -6.78 -6.50
N VAL A 29 -17.84 -5.86 -6.63
CA VAL A 29 -18.12 -4.49 -7.08
C VAL A 29 -18.89 -4.61 -8.39
N THR A 30 -20.21 -4.43 -8.33
CA THR A 30 -21.10 -4.61 -9.46
C THR A 30 -20.95 -3.39 -10.35
N LEU A 31 -19.99 -3.47 -11.26
CA LEU A 31 -19.83 -2.47 -12.31
C LEU A 31 -21.11 -2.45 -13.16
N PRO A 32 -21.60 -1.26 -13.56
CA PRO A 32 -22.76 -1.16 -14.43
C PRO A 32 -22.53 -1.99 -15.70
N ALA A 33 -23.58 -2.62 -16.22
CA ALA A 33 -23.47 -3.37 -17.47
C ALA A 33 -23.09 -2.41 -18.62
N PRO A 34 -22.26 -2.84 -19.59
CA PRO A 34 -21.85 -2.00 -20.69
C PRO A 34 -23.07 -1.71 -21.58
N PRO A 35 -23.14 -0.52 -22.18
CA PRO A 35 -24.13 -0.22 -23.21
C PRO A 35 -23.97 -1.20 -24.40
N PRO A 36 -25.04 -1.43 -25.19
CA PRO A 36 -24.96 -2.31 -26.36
C PRO A 36 -23.85 -1.87 -27.32
N GLY A 37 -22.96 -2.81 -27.66
CA GLY A 37 -21.76 -2.55 -28.47
C GLY A 37 -20.57 -1.98 -27.70
N GLY A 38 -20.70 -1.73 -26.39
CA GLY A 38 -19.62 -1.30 -25.50
C GLY A 38 -18.91 -2.48 -24.81
N THR A 39 -17.69 -2.24 -24.31
CA THR A 39 -16.95 -3.24 -23.53
C THR A 39 -16.99 -2.95 -22.03
N GLN A 40 -17.01 -4.02 -21.23
CA GLN A 40 -16.85 -3.95 -19.78
C GLN A 40 -15.55 -3.22 -19.39
N PHE A 41 -15.60 -2.50 -18.27
CA PHE A 41 -14.39 -1.92 -17.69
C PHE A 41 -13.50 -3.01 -17.09
N PRO A 42 -12.17 -2.98 -17.34
CA PRO A 42 -11.27 -4.00 -16.83
C PRO A 42 -11.14 -3.90 -15.31
N THR A 43 -11.71 -4.87 -14.59
CA THR A 43 -11.62 -4.97 -13.13
C THR A 43 -10.17 -5.02 -12.63
N ALA A 44 -9.28 -5.64 -13.41
CA ALA A 44 -7.85 -5.67 -13.13
C ALA A 44 -7.23 -4.27 -12.95
N LEU A 45 -7.77 -3.24 -13.60
CA LEU A 45 -7.30 -1.86 -13.43
C LEU A 45 -7.72 -1.28 -12.08
N ILE A 46 -8.94 -1.61 -11.61
CA ILE A 46 -9.43 -1.22 -10.28
C ILE A 46 -8.62 -1.94 -9.20
N GLU A 47 -8.43 -3.25 -9.34
CA GLU A 47 -7.68 -4.07 -8.39
C GLU A 47 -6.22 -3.62 -8.28
N ALA A 48 -5.56 -3.39 -9.43
CA ALA A 48 -4.17 -2.91 -9.44
C ALA A 48 -4.04 -1.51 -8.81
N PHE A 49 -5.03 -0.65 -9.02
CA PHE A 49 -5.06 0.67 -8.40
C PHE A 49 -5.29 0.60 -6.89
N ALA A 50 -6.22 -0.24 -6.43
CA ALA A 50 -6.45 -0.48 -5.01
C ALA A 50 -5.21 -1.07 -4.32
N ALA A 51 -4.52 -2.01 -4.97
CA ALA A 51 -3.25 -2.55 -4.47
C ALA A 51 -2.17 -1.46 -4.36
N PHE A 52 -2.12 -0.52 -5.31
CA PHE A 52 -1.19 0.61 -5.26
C PHE A 52 -1.50 1.58 -4.11
N GLN A 53 -2.79 1.91 -3.89
CA GLN A 53 -3.21 2.70 -2.74
C GLN A 53 -2.85 2.02 -1.41
N ALA A 54 -3.12 0.72 -1.29
CA ALA A 54 -2.78 -0.07 -0.11
C ALA A 54 -1.28 -0.14 0.15
N ALA A 55 -0.46 -0.20 -0.91
CA ALA A 55 0.99 -0.12 -0.77
C ALA A 55 1.45 1.28 -0.33
N ALA A 56 0.80 2.34 -0.82
CA ALA A 56 1.13 3.72 -0.47
C ALA A 56 0.77 4.09 0.98
N SER A 57 -0.28 3.49 1.54
CA SER A 57 -0.71 3.74 2.93
C SER A 57 0.19 3.09 3.99
N GLN A 58 1.12 2.23 3.58
CA GLN A 58 2.09 1.62 4.51
C GLN A 58 3.07 2.65 5.10
N PRO A 59 3.72 2.34 6.24
CA PRO A 59 4.70 3.23 6.85
C PRO A 59 5.84 3.61 5.90
N GLU A 60 6.20 4.90 5.90
CA GLU A 60 7.14 5.54 4.95
C GLU A 60 8.50 4.85 4.78
N ALA A 61 9.04 4.25 5.83
CA ALA A 61 10.43 3.78 5.89
C ALA A 61 10.59 2.25 5.84
N SER A 62 9.53 1.48 5.58
CA SER A 62 9.64 0.02 5.56
C SER A 62 10.22 -0.50 4.22
N LEU A 63 10.99 -1.59 4.29
CA LEU A 63 11.38 -2.34 3.08
C LEU A 63 10.17 -2.95 2.39
N ASP A 64 9.18 -3.37 3.18
CA ASP A 64 7.96 -3.99 2.68
C ASP A 64 7.10 -3.01 1.87
N ARG A 65 6.99 -1.74 2.27
CA ARG A 65 6.34 -0.69 1.47
C ARG A 65 6.99 -0.55 0.11
N ARG A 66 8.32 -0.52 0.05
CA ARG A 66 9.06 -0.39 -1.21
C ARG A 66 8.81 -1.57 -2.14
N ARG A 67 8.81 -2.79 -1.60
CA ARG A 67 8.49 -4.01 -2.37
C ARG A 67 7.05 -4.00 -2.84
N ALA A 68 6.11 -3.69 -1.96
CA ALA A 68 4.68 -3.62 -2.26
C ALA A 68 4.40 -2.56 -3.35
N MET A 69 4.99 -1.36 -3.23
CA MET A 69 4.83 -0.30 -4.24
C MET A 69 5.40 -0.71 -5.60
N TYR A 70 6.57 -1.35 -5.62
CA TYR A 70 7.17 -1.82 -6.88
C TYR A 70 6.27 -2.85 -7.57
N THR A 71 5.78 -3.85 -6.82
CA THR A 71 4.87 -4.88 -7.33
C THR A 71 3.55 -4.27 -7.79
N ALA A 72 2.97 -3.37 -7.01
CA ALA A 72 1.72 -2.69 -7.36
C ALA A 72 1.87 -1.82 -8.62
N LEU A 73 2.97 -1.09 -8.78
CA LEU A 73 3.25 -0.32 -10.01
C LEU A 73 3.41 -1.22 -11.24
N LYS A 74 4.05 -2.38 -11.09
CA LYS A 74 4.16 -3.37 -12.16
C LYS A 74 2.77 -3.86 -12.58
N HIS A 75 1.93 -4.26 -11.62
CA HIS A 75 0.57 -4.71 -11.90
C HIS A 75 -0.31 -3.60 -12.49
N LEU A 76 -0.14 -2.35 -12.03
CA LEU A 76 -0.86 -1.21 -12.60
C LEU A 76 -0.51 -1.00 -14.07
N ARG A 77 0.77 -1.14 -14.43
CA ARG A 77 1.23 -1.05 -15.82
C ARG A 77 0.70 -2.20 -16.69
N GLU A 78 0.66 -3.41 -16.14
CA GLU A 78 0.09 -4.58 -16.81
C GLU A 78 -1.42 -4.39 -17.04
N ALA A 79 -2.15 -3.94 -16.03
CA ALA A 79 -3.58 -3.66 -16.10
C ALA A 79 -3.89 -2.52 -17.07
N GLU A 80 -3.06 -1.47 -17.11
CA GLU A 80 -3.19 -0.40 -18.09
C GLU A 80 -2.99 -0.91 -19.52
N ALA A 81 -2.02 -1.79 -19.75
CA ALA A 81 -1.80 -2.40 -21.07
C ALA A 81 -3.03 -3.22 -21.51
N VAL A 82 -3.62 -3.99 -20.59
CA VAL A 82 -4.89 -4.70 -20.84
C VAL A 82 -6.00 -3.72 -21.19
N ALA A 83 -6.17 -2.64 -20.41
CA ALA A 83 -7.18 -1.61 -20.64
C ALA A 83 -7.06 -0.97 -22.03
N ARG A 84 -5.84 -0.65 -22.46
CA ARG A 84 -5.55 -0.11 -23.79
C ARG A 84 -5.91 -1.10 -24.90
N VAL A 85 -5.58 -2.38 -24.75
CA VAL A 85 -5.92 -3.43 -25.72
C VAL A 85 -7.44 -3.62 -25.81
N THR A 86 -8.14 -3.63 -24.68
CA THR A 86 -9.61 -3.73 -24.65
C THR A 86 -10.28 -2.53 -25.33
N LEU A 87 -9.78 -1.31 -25.14
CA LEU A 87 -10.25 -0.12 -25.86
C LEU A 87 -9.97 -0.22 -27.37
N ALA A 88 -8.79 -0.71 -27.75
CA ALA A 88 -8.45 -0.91 -29.17
C ALA A 88 -9.37 -1.95 -29.84
N ARG A 89 -9.75 -3.02 -29.12
CA ARG A 89 -10.74 -3.99 -29.60
C ARG A 89 -12.15 -3.40 -29.67
N ALA A 90 -12.56 -2.60 -28.68
CA ALA A 90 -13.85 -1.91 -28.72
C ALA A 90 -13.98 -1.01 -29.96
N ALA A 91 -12.87 -0.38 -30.38
CA ALA A 91 -12.82 0.42 -31.59
C ALA A 91 -12.97 -0.36 -32.90
N GLN A 92 -12.71 -1.68 -32.91
CA GLN A 92 -12.95 -2.54 -34.07
C GLN A 92 -14.44 -2.75 -34.34
N GLY A 93 -15.30 -2.57 -33.33
CA GLY A 93 -16.77 -2.56 -33.46
C GLY A 93 -17.35 -1.30 -34.12
N GLY A 94 -16.50 -0.43 -34.68
CA GLY A 94 -16.89 0.81 -35.34
C GLY A 94 -17.02 2.01 -34.40
N ALA A 95 -17.41 3.16 -34.95
CA ALA A 95 -17.52 4.42 -34.21
C ALA A 95 -18.51 4.36 -33.04
N GLN A 96 -19.58 3.59 -33.20
CA GLN A 96 -20.63 3.43 -32.19
C GLN A 96 -20.14 2.63 -30.98
N GLY A 97 -19.40 1.53 -31.18
CA GLY A 97 -18.82 0.74 -30.08
C GLY A 97 -17.72 1.49 -29.32
N ARG A 98 -16.93 2.32 -30.01
CA ARG A 98 -15.96 3.22 -29.38
C ARG A 98 -16.64 4.27 -28.50
N ALA A 99 -17.67 4.93 -29.02
CA ALA A 99 -18.41 5.95 -28.27
C ALA A 99 -19.12 5.37 -27.04
N ALA A 100 -19.77 4.21 -27.20
CA ALA A 100 -20.46 3.51 -26.12
C ALA A 100 -19.49 3.08 -25.00
N THR A 101 -18.34 2.53 -25.37
CA THR A 101 -17.28 2.17 -24.40
C THR A 101 -16.71 3.39 -23.70
N GLY A 102 -16.43 4.47 -24.44
CA GLY A 102 -15.92 5.72 -23.87
C GLY A 102 -16.89 6.32 -22.85
N GLN A 103 -18.18 6.38 -23.16
CA GLN A 103 -19.21 6.86 -22.23
C GLN A 103 -19.30 5.99 -20.98
N HIS A 104 -19.17 4.67 -21.13
CA HIS A 104 -19.23 3.74 -20.01
C HIS A 104 -18.00 3.86 -19.09
N TRP A 105 -16.81 4.01 -19.65
CA TRP A 105 -15.55 4.04 -18.90
C TRP A 105 -15.21 5.40 -18.32
N ALA A 106 -15.67 6.49 -18.94
CA ALA A 106 -15.38 7.86 -18.54
C ALA A 106 -15.55 8.14 -17.03
N PRO A 107 -16.68 7.80 -16.37
CA PRO A 107 -16.83 8.08 -14.94
C PRO A 107 -15.82 7.32 -14.07
N GLN A 108 -15.52 6.06 -14.41
CA GLN A 108 -14.57 5.23 -13.66
C GLN A 108 -13.14 5.77 -13.82
N LEU A 109 -12.74 6.12 -15.05
CA LEU A 109 -11.43 6.72 -15.30
C LEU A 109 -11.28 8.08 -14.61
N GLN A 110 -12.33 8.91 -14.61
CA GLN A 110 -12.32 10.18 -13.89
C GLN A 110 -12.14 9.99 -12.38
N GLY A 111 -12.85 9.04 -11.78
CA GLY A 111 -12.67 8.69 -10.36
C GLY A 111 -11.25 8.24 -10.05
N LEU A 112 -10.71 7.29 -10.81
CA LEU A 112 -9.34 6.81 -10.65
C LEU A 112 -8.29 7.92 -10.83
N MET A 113 -8.48 8.82 -11.80
CA MET A 113 -7.59 9.96 -12.01
C MET A 113 -7.62 10.93 -10.83
N ALA A 114 -8.79 11.20 -10.25
CA ALA A 114 -8.94 12.06 -9.09
C ALA A 114 -8.22 11.46 -7.86
N GLU A 115 -8.45 10.16 -7.60
CA GLU A 115 -7.75 9.44 -6.52
C GLU A 115 -6.24 9.41 -6.73
N MET A 116 -5.78 9.24 -7.98
CA MET A 116 -4.35 9.25 -8.32
C MET A 116 -3.73 10.62 -8.06
N ALA A 117 -4.44 11.70 -8.39
CA ALA A 117 -3.96 13.06 -8.14
C ALA A 117 -3.78 13.33 -6.63
N VAL A 118 -4.72 12.88 -5.79
CA VAL A 118 -4.61 12.98 -4.33
C VAL A 118 -3.39 12.20 -3.82
N LEU A 119 -3.21 10.97 -4.30
CA LEU A 119 -2.10 10.11 -3.88
C LEU A 119 -0.75 10.66 -4.34
N GLN A 120 -0.66 11.22 -5.55
CA GLN A 120 0.53 11.91 -6.05
C GLN A 120 0.88 13.14 -5.20
N ALA A 121 -0.12 13.95 -4.83
CA ALA A 121 0.08 15.10 -3.96
C ALA A 121 0.58 14.67 -2.57
N GLY A 122 0.01 13.59 -2.01
CA GLY A 122 0.47 12.99 -0.75
C GLY A 122 1.94 12.55 -0.83
N MET A 123 2.31 11.77 -1.84
CA MET A 123 3.71 11.34 -2.04
C MET A 123 4.66 12.52 -2.25
N ALA A 124 4.25 13.57 -2.97
CA ALA A 124 5.06 14.77 -3.14
C ALA A 124 5.30 15.49 -1.80
N ALA A 125 4.28 15.57 -0.94
CA ALA A 125 4.41 16.12 0.40
C ALA A 125 5.35 15.27 1.28
N GLU A 126 5.24 13.95 1.24
CA GLU A 126 6.16 13.04 1.94
C GLU A 126 7.62 13.27 1.49
N LEU A 127 7.87 13.32 0.17
CA LEU A 127 9.20 13.53 -0.40
C LEU A 127 9.78 14.90 0.00
N LYS A 128 8.95 15.95 0.01
CA LYS A 128 9.33 17.27 0.50
C LYS A 128 9.72 17.22 1.98
N GLY A 129 8.91 16.55 2.82
CA GLY A 129 9.22 16.33 4.23
C GLY A 129 10.51 15.54 4.46
N ARG A 130 10.79 14.51 3.65
CA ARG A 130 12.05 13.75 3.69
C ARG A 130 13.24 14.62 3.31
N ARG A 131 13.13 15.43 2.27
CA ARG A 131 14.19 16.37 1.87
C ARG A 131 14.52 17.34 3.00
N SER A 132 13.52 17.93 3.66
CA SER A 132 13.74 18.83 4.80
C SER A 132 14.41 18.11 5.99
N ARG A 133 13.96 16.90 6.34
CA ARG A 133 14.58 16.07 7.39
C ARG A 133 16.05 15.76 7.09
N LEU A 134 16.36 15.38 5.85
CA LEU A 134 17.74 15.14 5.41
C LEU A 134 18.60 16.40 5.45
N GLN A 135 18.06 17.55 5.05
CA GLN A 135 18.77 18.83 5.16
C GLN A 135 19.06 19.19 6.62
N GLY A 136 18.11 18.97 7.53
CA GLY A 136 18.34 19.15 8.97
C GLY A 136 19.44 18.24 9.52
N LEU A 137 19.43 16.95 9.14
CA LEU A 137 20.49 16.01 9.52
C LEU A 137 21.86 16.42 8.96
N LEU A 138 21.92 16.89 7.71
CA LEU A 138 23.15 17.40 7.11
C LEU A 138 23.65 18.67 7.81
N HIS A 139 22.75 19.53 8.27
CA HIS A 139 23.12 20.73 9.03
C HIS A 139 23.71 20.36 10.40
N VAL A 140 23.02 19.52 11.18
CA VAL A 140 23.48 19.05 12.50
C VAL A 140 24.82 18.31 12.39
N THR A 141 25.00 17.48 11.35
CA THR A 141 26.29 16.78 11.14
C THR A 141 27.42 17.71 10.76
N ARG A 142 27.15 18.81 10.04
CA ARG A 142 28.14 19.85 9.74
C ARG A 142 28.51 20.66 10.98
N GLU A 143 27.52 21.08 11.78
CA GLU A 143 27.77 21.79 13.04
C GLU A 143 28.62 20.94 13.99
N ARG A 144 28.27 19.67 14.19
CA ARG A 144 29.04 18.73 15.02
C ARG A 144 30.43 18.42 14.49
N ALA A 145 30.65 18.50 13.17
CA ALA A 145 31.99 18.33 12.58
C ALA A 145 32.85 19.59 12.73
N GLN A 146 32.24 20.77 12.83
CA GLN A 146 32.92 22.05 13.04
C GLN A 146 33.18 22.32 14.53
N ASP A 147 32.33 21.80 15.42
CA ASP A 147 32.60 21.68 16.84
C ASP A 147 33.70 20.63 17.08
N VAL A 148 34.96 21.04 16.94
CA VAL A 148 36.14 20.32 17.44
C VAL A 148 36.18 20.37 18.97
N ARG A 149 35.05 20.14 19.64
CA ARG A 149 35.05 19.78 21.05
C ARG A 149 35.39 18.30 21.11
N GLY A 150 36.70 18.03 21.05
CA GLY A 150 37.25 16.71 21.31
C GLY A 150 36.57 16.12 22.54
N TYR A 151 36.22 14.84 22.44
CA TYR A 151 35.69 14.08 23.55
C TYR A 151 36.62 14.27 24.77
N TYR A 152 36.10 14.89 25.83
CA TYR A 152 36.77 15.01 27.11
C TYR A 152 36.25 13.88 28.00
N PRO A 153 36.92 12.71 28.04
CA PRO A 153 36.62 11.74 29.07
C PRO A 153 36.88 12.41 30.43
N ALA A 154 36.08 12.07 31.45
CA ALA A 154 36.16 12.62 32.80
C ALA A 154 37.55 12.52 33.48
N ARG A 155 38.53 11.89 32.82
CA ARG A 155 39.95 11.81 33.17
C ARG A 155 40.83 12.66 32.25
N GLY A 156 40.57 13.96 32.15
CA GLY A 156 41.56 15.02 31.87
C GLY A 156 42.48 14.95 30.64
N ARG A 157 42.37 13.98 29.73
CA ARG A 157 43.17 13.94 28.49
C ARG A 157 42.27 14.10 27.27
N GLN A 158 42.56 15.14 26.49
CA GLN A 158 41.91 15.44 25.24
C GLN A 158 42.26 14.34 24.21
N VAL A 159 41.29 13.48 23.87
CA VAL A 159 41.47 12.48 22.82
C VAL A 159 41.00 13.11 21.52
N ARG A 160 41.92 13.28 20.56
CA ARG A 160 41.54 13.63 19.19
C ARG A 160 40.83 12.41 18.59
N VAL A 161 39.51 12.51 18.45
CA VAL A 161 38.71 11.51 17.76
C VAL A 161 38.86 11.80 16.28
N ASP A 162 39.68 11.01 15.59
CA ASP A 162 39.75 11.07 14.14
C ASP A 162 38.37 10.72 13.55
N SER A 163 38.01 11.39 12.46
CA SER A 163 36.69 11.36 11.81
C SER A 163 36.14 9.96 11.50
N HIS A 164 37.00 8.94 11.50
CA HIS A 164 36.65 7.54 11.29
C HIS A 164 35.96 6.90 12.51
N GLN A 165 36.29 7.31 13.75
CA GLN A 165 35.73 6.71 14.97
C GLN A 165 34.32 7.23 15.29
N ALA A 166 33.98 8.47 14.92
CA ALA A 166 32.64 9.03 15.12
C ALA A 166 31.55 8.24 14.35
N ARG A 167 31.91 7.60 13.23
CA ARG A 167 30.99 6.75 12.45
C ARG A 167 30.61 5.46 13.17
N HIS A 168 31.49 4.92 14.01
CA HIS A 168 31.25 3.68 14.73
C HIS A 168 30.32 3.86 15.93
N CYS A 169 30.34 5.02 16.60
CA CYS A 169 29.55 5.24 17.80
C CYS A 169 28.05 5.45 17.52
N VAL A 170 27.67 5.91 16.32
CA VAL A 170 26.25 6.09 15.95
C VAL A 170 25.55 4.74 15.68
N GLN A 171 26.30 3.68 15.37
CA GLN A 171 25.74 2.36 15.10
C GLN A 171 25.40 1.55 16.37
N LEU A 172 25.89 1.97 17.55
CA LEU A 172 25.69 1.23 18.80
C LEU A 172 24.47 1.70 19.62
N THR A 173 23.76 2.74 19.16
CA THR A 173 22.60 3.29 19.87
C THR A 173 21.30 3.24 19.05
N ALA A 174 21.24 2.40 18.01
CA ALA A 174 20.05 2.14 17.21
C ALA A 174 19.50 0.74 17.49
#